data_AF-A0A6P8XVV6-F1
#
_entry.id   AF-A0A6P8XVV6-F1
#
_cell.length_a   1.000
_cell.length_b   1.000
_cell.length_c   1.000
_cell.angle_alpha   90.00
_cell.angle_beta   90.00
_cell.angle_gamma   90.00
#
_symmetry.space_group_name_H-M   'P 1'
#
loop_
_entity.id
_entity.type
_entity.pdbx_description
1 polymer ?
#
loop_
_entity_poly.entity_id
_entity_poly.type
_entity_poly.pdbx_seq_one_letter_code
_entity_poly.pdbx_strand_id
1 'polypeptide(L)'
;MNPSTLGKQNGALVLEVLQVLGRPATIEEISQRVANIYKVARKRIQPVVGDVLAAGVHEGFFCCSNNSLNRYSIVPSTIEQLREDIDKYVYEMLSMDYRDDEYRPQPSPLMIKLEQLDGLPPMLPPSVLSPSPSSGELRERTPPGDASSAVVTY
;
A
#
# COMPACT_ATOMS: atom_id res chain seq x y z
N MET A 1 -12.68 -19.32 5.82
CA MET A 1 -12.23 -18.28 4.87
C MET A 1 -12.63 -18.68 3.46
N ASN A 2 -12.96 -17.73 2.57
CA ASN A 2 -13.32 -18.02 1.17
C ASN A 2 -12.10 -17.77 0.27
N PRO A 3 -11.53 -18.79 -0.41
CA PRO A 3 -10.36 -18.63 -1.30
C PRO A 3 -10.56 -17.63 -2.45
N SER A 4 -11.80 -17.20 -2.69
CA SER A 4 -12.22 -16.27 -3.75
C SER A 4 -11.77 -14.81 -3.63
N THR A 5 -11.13 -14.39 -2.53
CA THR A 5 -10.77 -12.97 -2.31
C THR A 5 -9.31 -12.62 -2.60
N LEU A 6 -8.41 -13.61 -2.67
CA LEU A 6 -6.99 -13.39 -2.96
C LEU A 6 -6.76 -12.70 -4.31
N GLY A 7 -7.56 -13.00 -5.33
CA GLY A 7 -7.48 -12.33 -6.65
C GLY A 7 -8.11 -10.92 -6.70
N LYS A 8 -8.75 -10.46 -5.62
CA LYS A 8 -9.42 -9.14 -5.54
C LYS A 8 -8.65 -8.13 -4.67
N GLN A 9 -7.51 -8.57 -4.19
CA GLN A 9 -6.64 -7.90 -3.24
C GLN A 9 -5.63 -7.03 -4.01
N ASN A 10 -5.41 -5.79 -3.56
CA ASN A 10 -4.47 -4.84 -4.15
C ASN A 10 -3.05 -5.43 -4.22
N GLY A 11 -2.66 -6.26 -3.24
CA GLY A 11 -1.41 -7.01 -3.24
C GLY A 11 -1.27 -7.92 -4.47
N ALA A 12 -2.28 -8.76 -4.71
CA ALA A 12 -2.32 -9.65 -5.87
C ALA A 12 -2.34 -8.88 -7.20
N LEU A 13 -3.07 -7.76 -7.26
CA LEU A 13 -3.10 -6.92 -8.46
C LEU A 13 -1.74 -6.28 -8.76
N VAL A 14 -1.05 -5.74 -7.75
CA VAL A 14 0.28 -5.13 -7.93
C VAL A 14 1.30 -6.18 -8.36
N LEU A 15 1.21 -7.40 -7.80
CA LEU A 15 1.98 -8.56 -8.25
C LEU A 15 1.76 -8.86 -9.72
N GLU A 16 0.50 -8.98 -10.15
CA GLU A 16 0.15 -9.25 -11.55
C GLU A 16 0.64 -8.12 -12.47
N VAL A 17 0.45 -6.86 -12.09
CA VAL A 17 0.93 -5.70 -12.85
C VAL A 17 2.45 -5.77 -13.08
N LEU A 18 3.23 -6.10 -12.04
CA LEU A 18 4.68 -6.25 -12.17
C LEU A 18 5.07 -7.47 -13.01
N GLN A 19 4.36 -8.59 -12.88
CA GLN A 19 4.57 -9.77 -13.74
C GLN A 19 4.33 -9.45 -15.21
N VAL A 20 3.23 -8.78 -15.53
CA VAL A 20 2.88 -8.40 -16.91
C VAL A 20 3.82 -7.33 -17.46
N LEU A 21 4.40 -6.48 -16.62
CA LEU A 21 5.45 -5.55 -17.05
C LEU A 21 6.74 -6.28 -17.43
N GLY A 22 7.06 -7.41 -16.79
CA GLY A 22 8.22 -8.24 -17.11
C GLY A 22 9.59 -7.55 -16.89
N ARG A 23 9.60 -6.39 -16.22
CA ARG A 23 10.80 -5.60 -15.93
C ARG A 23 10.62 -4.78 -14.66
N PRO A 24 11.71 -4.31 -14.03
CA PRO A 24 11.62 -3.35 -12.94
C PRO A 24 10.85 -2.08 -13.37
N ALA A 25 9.93 -1.63 -12.52
CA ALA A 25 9.02 -0.54 -12.80
C ALA A 25 8.92 0.44 -11.64
N THR A 26 8.65 1.71 -11.96
CA THR A 26 8.49 2.74 -10.92
C THR A 26 7.10 2.68 -10.30
N ILE A 27 6.94 3.27 -9.11
CA ILE A 27 5.61 3.44 -8.50
C ILE A 27 4.64 4.17 -9.43
N GLU A 28 5.13 5.10 -10.26
CA GLU A 28 4.30 5.84 -11.21
C GLU A 28 3.78 4.94 -12.34
N GLU A 29 4.64 4.11 -12.93
CA GLU A 29 4.27 3.14 -13.97
C GLU A 29 3.24 2.13 -13.44
N ILE A 30 3.50 1.59 -12.24
CA ILE A 30 2.63 0.61 -11.58
C ILE A 30 1.28 1.25 -11.25
N SER A 31 1.29 2.43 -10.62
CA SER A 31 0.07 3.16 -10.25
C SER A 31 -0.76 3.54 -11.46
N GLN A 32 -0.13 3.91 -12.58
CA GLN A 32 -0.85 4.21 -13.82
C GLN A 32 -1.55 2.96 -14.36
N ARG A 33 -0.89 1.80 -14.31
CA ARG A 33 -1.47 0.55 -14.79
C ARG A 33 -2.65 0.09 -13.91
N VAL A 34 -2.49 0.17 -12.59
CA VAL A 34 -3.58 -0.09 -11.62
C VAL A 34 -4.76 0.87 -11.82
N ALA A 35 -4.48 2.17 -11.98
CA ALA A 35 -5.51 3.18 -12.24
C ALA A 35 -6.31 2.90 -13.52
N ASN A 36 -5.63 2.42 -14.58
CA ASN A 36 -6.28 2.06 -15.84
C ASN A 36 -7.18 0.82 -15.73
N ILE A 37 -6.85 -0.11 -14.83
CA ILE A 37 -7.66 -1.31 -14.54
C ILE A 37 -8.92 -0.92 -13.79
N TYR A 38 -8.79 -0.15 -12.70
CA TYR A 38 -9.92 0.28 -11.87
C TYR A 38 -10.72 1.46 -12.44
N LYS A 39 -10.26 2.08 -13.54
CA LYS A 39 -10.87 3.30 -14.12
C LYS A 39 -10.96 4.45 -13.10
N VAL A 40 -9.90 4.65 -12.33
CA VAL A 40 -9.79 5.72 -11.32
C VAL A 40 -8.64 6.68 -11.63
N ALA A 41 -8.62 7.85 -10.98
CA ALA A 41 -7.51 8.79 -11.12
C ALA A 41 -6.24 8.24 -10.45
N ARG A 42 -5.10 8.25 -11.18
CA ARG A 42 -3.80 7.78 -10.67
C ARG A 42 -3.44 8.38 -9.31
N LYS A 43 -3.65 9.68 -9.15
CA LYS A 43 -3.34 10.41 -7.89
C LYS A 43 -4.06 9.83 -6.67
N ARG A 44 -5.23 9.19 -6.85
CA ARG A 44 -6.00 8.58 -5.76
C ARG A 44 -5.48 7.20 -5.36
N ILE A 45 -4.98 6.42 -6.31
CA ILE A 45 -4.54 5.04 -6.05
C ILE A 45 -3.04 4.93 -5.77
N GLN A 46 -2.25 5.92 -6.18
CA GLN A 46 -0.80 5.91 -5.99
C GLN A 46 -0.35 5.75 -4.53
N PRO A 47 -0.98 6.35 -3.51
CA PRO A 47 -0.63 6.09 -2.11
C PRO A 47 -0.83 4.61 -1.74
N VAL A 48 -1.97 4.03 -2.12
CA VAL A 48 -2.28 2.61 -1.85
C VAL A 48 -1.27 1.68 -2.53
N VAL A 49 -0.91 1.96 -3.78
CA VAL A 49 0.14 1.20 -4.49
C VAL A 49 1.48 1.34 -3.77
N GLY A 50 1.80 2.53 -3.25
CA GLY A 50 3.00 2.75 -2.45
C GLY A 50 3.03 1.90 -1.19
N ASP A 51 1.93 1.85 -0.45
CA ASP A 51 1.79 1.04 0.77
C ASP A 51 1.94 -0.45 0.46
N VAL A 52 1.29 -0.95 -0.59
CA VAL A 52 1.40 -2.33 -1.07
C VAL A 52 2.83 -2.67 -1.46
N LEU A 53 3.52 -1.78 -2.18
CA LEU A 53 4.92 -2.00 -2.57
C LEU A 53 5.84 -2.03 -1.36
N ALA A 54 5.64 -1.14 -0.36
CA ALA A 54 6.41 -1.14 0.87
C ALA A 54 6.19 -2.44 1.67
N ALA A 55 4.93 -2.84 1.85
CA ALA A 55 4.57 -4.09 2.51
C ALA A 55 5.14 -5.30 1.76
N GLY A 56 5.05 -5.34 0.43
CA GLY A 56 5.57 -6.45 -0.34
C GLY A 56 7.10 -6.52 -0.38
N VAL A 57 7.80 -5.40 -0.24
CA VAL A 57 9.25 -5.41 0.03
C VAL A 57 9.54 -6.01 1.40
N HIS A 58 8.80 -5.62 2.43
CA HIS A 58 8.93 -6.16 3.78
C HIS A 58 8.66 -7.68 3.84
N GLU A 59 7.60 -8.13 3.15
CA GLU A 59 7.20 -9.55 3.13
C GLU A 59 8.03 -10.42 2.17
N GLY A 60 8.88 -9.81 1.34
CA GLY A 60 9.78 -10.52 0.43
C GLY A 60 9.18 -10.89 -0.94
N PHE A 61 8.04 -10.30 -1.30
CA PHE A 61 7.42 -10.43 -2.63
C PHE A 61 8.07 -9.52 -3.67
N PHE A 62 8.54 -8.36 -3.23
CA PHE A 62 9.17 -7.35 -4.10
C PHE A 62 10.59 -7.05 -3.66
N CYS A 63 11.41 -6.61 -4.61
CA CYS A 63 12.67 -5.94 -4.33
C CYS A 63 12.63 -4.53 -4.93
N CYS A 64 13.28 -3.59 -4.26
CA CYS A 64 13.43 -2.22 -4.72
C CYS A 64 14.92 -1.93 -5.00
N SER A 65 15.23 -1.42 -6.19
CA SER A 65 16.56 -0.94 -6.53
C SER A 65 16.69 0.53 -6.13
N ASN A 66 17.68 0.85 -5.30
CA ASN A 66 17.96 2.20 -4.78
C ASN A 66 18.69 3.12 -5.78
N ASN A 67 18.50 2.90 -7.08
CA ASN A 67 19.07 3.76 -8.12
C ASN A 67 18.27 5.08 -8.21
N SER A 68 18.69 6.02 -9.06
CA SER A 68 18.08 7.35 -9.21
C SER A 68 16.56 7.36 -9.48
N LEU A 69 15.99 6.24 -9.91
CA LEU A 69 14.57 5.95 -9.80
C LEU A 69 14.39 4.65 -9.03
N ASN A 70 13.76 4.72 -7.85
CA ASN A 70 13.31 3.54 -7.11
C ASN A 70 12.43 2.66 -8.01
N ARG A 71 12.97 1.50 -8.39
CA ARG A 71 12.30 0.54 -9.28
C ARG A 71 12.02 -0.75 -8.54
N TYR A 72 10.79 -1.22 -8.68
CA TYR A 72 10.29 -2.42 -8.05
C TYR A 72 10.24 -3.56 -9.06
N SER A 73 10.63 -4.75 -8.61
CA SER A 73 10.46 -6.00 -9.34
C SER A 73 9.99 -7.10 -8.39
N ILE A 74 9.37 -8.14 -8.94
CA ILE A 74 9.03 -9.34 -8.17
C ILE A 74 10.30 -10.10 -7.77
N VAL A 75 10.25 -10.81 -6.66
CA VAL A 75 11.26 -11.81 -6.29
C VAL A 75 10.85 -13.16 -6.90
N PRO A 76 11.49 -13.63 -8.00
CA PRO A 76 10.95 -14.75 -8.79
C PRO A 76 10.78 -16.04 -7.99
N SER A 77 11.74 -16.35 -7.12
CA SER A 77 11.69 -17.53 -6.26
C SER A 77 10.50 -17.51 -5.29
N THR A 78 10.17 -16.35 -4.72
CA THR A 78 9.01 -16.18 -3.83
C THR A 78 7.71 -16.41 -4.58
N ILE A 79 7.62 -15.92 -5.82
CA ILE A 79 6.43 -16.09 -6.67
C ILE A 79 6.24 -17.54 -7.08
N GLU A 80 7.33 -18.23 -7.44
CA GLU A 80 7.26 -19.63 -7.83
C GLU A 80 6.84 -20.50 -6.64
N GLN A 81 7.42 -20.27 -5.46
CA GLN A 81 7.01 -20.97 -4.24
C GLN A 81 5.54 -20.70 -3.89
N LEU A 82 5.08 -19.45 -4.01
CA LEU A 82 3.67 -19.11 -3.78
C LEU A 82 2.74 -19.86 -4.74
N ARG A 83 3.13 -20.03 -6.01
CA ARG A 83 2.34 -20.80 -6.98
C ARG A 83 2.24 -22.26 -6.58
N GLU A 84 3.38 -22.89 -6.26
CA GLU A 84 3.41 -24.28 -5.79
C GLU A 84 2.57 -24.48 -4.51
N ASP A 85 2.66 -23.54 -3.57
CA ASP A 85 1.86 -23.54 -2.33
C ASP A 85 0.36 -23.48 -2.62
N ILE A 86 -0.07 -22.62 -3.56
CA ILE A 86 -1.47 -22.51 -3.96
C ILE A 86 -1.94 -23.79 -4.67
N ASP A 87 -1.14 -24.32 -5.60
CA ASP A 87 -1.48 -25.54 -6.34
C ASP A 87 -1.63 -26.72 -5.38
N LYS A 88 -0.73 -26.85 -4.40
CA LYS A 88 -0.84 -27.83 -3.33
C LYS A 88 -2.11 -27.64 -2.49
N TYR A 89 -2.38 -26.41 -2.06
CA TYR A 89 -3.56 -26.08 -1.26
C TYR A 89 -4.86 -26.43 -1.99
N VAL A 90 -4.94 -26.10 -3.28
CA VAL A 90 -6.09 -26.41 -4.14
C VAL A 90 -6.20 -27.93 -4.35
N TYR A 91 -5.08 -28.61 -4.61
CA TYR A 91 -5.08 -30.06 -4.77
C TYR A 91 -5.60 -30.77 -3.53
N GLU A 92 -5.13 -30.38 -2.34
CA GLU A 92 -5.60 -30.93 -1.07
C GLU A 92 -7.09 -30.66 -0.89
N MET A 93 -7.55 -29.42 -1.15
CA MET A 93 -8.96 -29.06 -1.03
C MET A 93 -9.88 -29.86 -1.96
N LEU A 94 -9.44 -30.09 -3.20
CA LEU A 94 -10.20 -30.86 -4.20
C LEU A 94 -10.16 -32.37 -3.94
N SER A 95 -9.16 -32.86 -3.22
CA SER A 95 -8.99 -34.27 -2.88
C SER A 95 -9.73 -34.68 -1.60
N MET A 96 -10.34 -33.73 -0.88
CA MET A 96 -11.14 -34.03 0.30
C MET A 96 -12.52 -34.57 -0.08
N ASP A 97 -12.86 -35.76 0.43
CA ASP A 97 -14.23 -36.23 0.44
C ASP A 97 -15.05 -35.43 1.47
N TYR A 98 -16.30 -35.08 1.12
CA TYR A 98 -17.24 -34.21 1.87
C TYR A 98 -17.56 -34.62 3.33
N ARG A 99 -16.92 -35.65 3.89
CA ARG A 99 -17.19 -36.18 5.23
C ARG A 99 -16.19 -35.75 6.31
N ASP A 100 -15.14 -35.03 5.94
CA ASP A 100 -14.04 -34.70 6.85
C ASP A 100 -13.93 -33.18 7.07
N ASP A 101 -14.97 -32.59 7.68
CA ASP A 101 -15.04 -31.15 7.98
C ASP A 101 -13.93 -30.69 8.97
N GLU A 102 -13.26 -31.63 9.65
CA GLU A 102 -12.12 -31.38 10.56
C GLU A 102 -10.78 -31.17 9.84
N TYR A 103 -10.63 -31.59 8.57
CA TYR A 103 -9.32 -31.63 7.88
C TYR A 103 -9.13 -30.56 6.81
N ARG A 104 -9.74 -29.37 6.96
CA ARG A 104 -9.56 -28.31 5.96
C ARG A 104 -8.07 -27.95 5.80
N PRO A 105 -7.52 -27.99 4.57
CA PRO A 105 -6.14 -27.60 4.34
C PRO A 105 -5.92 -26.17 4.82
N GLN A 106 -4.72 -25.92 5.33
CA GLN A 106 -4.32 -24.61 5.85
C GLN A 106 -3.55 -23.84 4.78
N PRO A 107 -3.79 -22.53 4.63
CA PRO A 107 -3.03 -21.71 3.69
C PRO A 107 -1.55 -21.68 4.11
N SER A 108 -0.66 -21.61 3.11
CA SER A 108 0.78 -21.52 3.38
C SER A 108 1.15 -20.16 4.00
N PRO A 109 2.33 -20.06 4.65
CA PRO A 109 2.84 -18.77 5.13
C PRO A 109 2.90 -17.69 4.04
N LEU A 110 3.26 -18.03 2.80
CA LEU A 110 3.27 -17.07 1.70
C LEU A 110 1.86 -16.64 1.29
N MET A 111 0.88 -17.55 1.30
CA MET A 111 -0.51 -17.17 1.05
C MET A 111 -1.02 -16.21 2.12
N ILE A 112 -0.70 -16.45 3.39
CA ILE A 112 -1.07 -15.56 4.51
C ILE A 112 -0.40 -14.19 4.35
N LYS A 113 0.88 -14.14 4.00
CA LYS A 113 1.59 -12.87 3.76
C LYS A 113 1.03 -12.11 2.56
N LEU A 114 0.61 -12.81 1.50
CA LEU A 114 -0.04 -12.19 0.36
C LEU A 114 -1.34 -11.49 0.80
N GLU A 115 -2.14 -12.11 1.67
CA GLU A 115 -3.34 -11.48 2.23
C GLU A 115 -3.02 -10.23 3.07
N GLN A 116 -1.86 -10.22 3.74
CA GLN A 116 -1.40 -9.09 4.55
C GLN A 116 -0.97 -7.88 3.71
N LEU A 117 -0.70 -8.05 2.41
CA LEU A 117 -0.43 -6.91 1.52
C LEU A 117 -1.63 -5.96 1.38
N ASP A 118 -2.83 -6.46 1.65
CA ASP A 118 -4.07 -5.70 1.72
C ASP A 118 -4.48 -5.32 3.15
N GLY A 119 -3.72 -5.78 4.13
CA GLY A 119 -3.84 -5.33 5.50
C GLY A 119 -3.63 -3.83 5.57
N LEU A 120 -4.49 -3.15 6.32
CA LEU A 120 -4.45 -1.71 6.56
C LEU A 120 -3.01 -1.21 6.79
N PRO A 121 -2.69 0.02 6.34
CA PRO A 121 -1.35 0.57 6.47
C PRO A 121 -0.86 0.40 7.91
N PRO A 122 0.43 0.05 8.12
CA PRO A 122 0.96 -0.03 9.47
C PRO A 122 0.66 1.31 10.15
N MET A 123 -0.08 1.26 11.27
CA MET A 123 -0.20 2.43 12.13
C MET A 123 1.21 2.85 12.48
N LEU A 124 1.66 3.97 11.91
CA LEU A 124 2.94 4.57 12.25
C LEU A 124 3.01 4.63 13.78
N PRO A 125 4.12 4.20 14.42
CA PRO A 125 4.30 4.48 15.83
C PRO A 125 4.21 6.01 16.00
N PRO A 126 3.63 6.53 17.11
CA PRO A 126 3.66 7.94 17.37
C PRO A 126 5.13 8.31 17.63
N SER A 127 5.83 8.74 16.57
CA SER A 127 7.08 9.47 16.74
C SER A 127 6.72 10.81 17.37
N VAL A 128 6.72 10.80 18.69
CA VAL A 128 6.62 11.97 19.54
C VAL A 128 7.74 12.93 19.14
N LEU A 129 7.32 14.00 18.46
CA LEU A 129 7.87 15.35 18.49
C LEU A 129 9.23 15.48 19.18
N SER A 130 10.29 15.66 18.40
CA SER A 130 11.51 16.27 18.93
C SER A 130 11.18 17.69 19.41
N PRO A 131 11.47 18.07 20.67
CA PRO A 131 11.38 19.45 21.08
C PRO A 131 12.62 20.19 20.56
N SER A 132 12.46 21.03 19.55
CA SER A 132 13.45 22.06 19.24
C SER A 132 13.36 23.19 20.27
N PRO A 133 14.48 23.64 20.86
CA PRO A 133 14.46 24.72 21.82
C PRO A 133 14.59 26.09 21.14
N SER A 134 13.94 27.08 21.77
CA SER A 134 14.38 28.48 21.91
C SER A 134 14.41 29.38 20.66
N SER A 135 13.54 30.39 20.65
CA SER A 135 13.92 31.81 20.92
C SER A 135 13.04 32.79 20.14
N GLY A 136 12.46 33.79 20.83
CA GLY A 136 12.02 35.04 20.21
C GLY A 136 10.55 35.43 20.40
N GLU A 137 10.21 36.00 21.55
CA GLU A 137 9.06 36.91 21.70
C GLU A 137 9.21 38.11 20.76
N LEU A 138 8.18 38.46 19.96
CA LEU A 138 7.82 39.88 19.74
C LEU A 138 6.42 40.04 19.11
N ARG A 139 5.43 40.18 20.00
CA ARG A 139 4.38 41.22 19.99
C ARG A 139 3.74 41.57 18.63
N GLU A 140 2.54 41.05 18.39
CA GLU A 140 1.59 41.54 17.38
C GLU A 140 1.44 43.07 17.49
N ARG A 141 1.78 43.78 16.41
CA ARG A 141 1.36 45.16 16.18
C ARG A 141 0.26 45.14 15.13
N THR A 142 -0.95 45.46 15.57
CA THR A 142 -2.11 45.82 14.75
C THR A 142 -1.80 47.04 13.86
N PRO A 143 -2.28 47.09 12.61
CA PRO A 143 -2.13 48.27 11.74
C PRO A 143 -3.16 49.37 12.09
N PRO A 144 -2.80 50.67 12.02
CA PRO A 144 -3.75 51.77 12.24
C PRO A 144 -4.42 52.17 10.93
N GLY A 145 -5.75 52.28 10.93
CA GLY A 145 -6.56 52.83 9.85
C GLY A 145 -7.59 53.80 10.44
N ASP A 146 -7.53 55.03 9.95
CA ASP A 146 -7.96 56.28 10.58
C ASP A 146 -9.42 56.40 11.03
N ALA A 147 -9.58 57.20 12.10
CA ALA A 147 -10.84 57.61 12.70
C ALA A 147 -11.58 58.67 11.88
N SER A 148 -12.89 58.49 11.80
CA SER A 148 -13.87 59.45 11.33
C SER A 148 -13.99 60.63 12.28
N SER A 149 -14.02 61.86 11.77
CA SER A 149 -14.44 63.03 12.54
C SER A 149 -15.06 64.09 11.63
N ALA A 150 -16.37 64.32 11.78
CA ALA A 150 -16.99 65.63 12.01
C ALA A 150 -18.50 65.54 11.71
N VAL A 151 -19.29 65.53 12.79
CA VAL A 151 -20.74 65.80 12.78
C VAL A 151 -20.92 67.32 12.75
N VAL A 152 -21.77 67.79 11.84
CA VAL A 152 -22.22 69.18 11.72
C VAL A 152 -23.42 69.41 12.64
N THR A 153 -23.34 70.44 13.48
CA THR A 153 -24.45 70.96 14.30
C THR A 153 -25.25 71.99 13.49
N TYR A 154 -26.58 71.97 13.59
CA TYR A 154 -27.47 73.08 13.24
C TYR A 154 -28.00 73.73 14.52
#